data_AF-A0A973B7Y8-F1
#
_entry.id   AF-A0A973B7Y8-F1
#
_cell.length_a   1.000
_cell.length_b   1.000
_cell.length_c   1.000
_cell.angle_alpha   90.00
_cell.angle_beta   90.00
_cell.angle_gamma   90.00
#
_symmetry.space_group_name_H-M   'P 1'
#
loop_
_entity.id
_entity.type
_entity.pdbx_description
1 polymer ?
#
loop_
_entity_poly.entity_id
_entity_poly.type
_entity_poly.pdbx_seq_one_letter_code
_entity_poly.pdbx_strand_id
1 'polypeptide(L)'
;MGIFIPSLVGLDRGPASQAFSQFVVGTTATASQLEFIDLIVQYLTENGVMDAARLYESPFTDISQQGPETLFLPCRVTKMIQVLNEIRKRAVA
;
A
#
# COMPACT_ATOMS: atom_id res chain seq x y z
N MET A 1 -10.36 -16.43 -20.52
CA MET A 1 -9.14 -16.89 -19.84
C MET A 1 -8.66 -15.74 -18.97
N GLY A 2 -9.04 -15.76 -17.69
CA GLY A 2 -8.84 -14.64 -16.77
C GLY A 2 -7.41 -14.58 -16.27
N ILE A 3 -6.80 -13.39 -16.33
CA ILE A 3 -5.45 -13.13 -15.86
C ILE A 3 -5.47 -13.24 -14.33
N PHE A 4 -4.95 -14.35 -13.80
CA PHE A 4 -4.55 -14.42 -12.41
C PHE A 4 -3.38 -13.47 -12.23
N ILE A 5 -3.46 -12.58 -11.24
CA ILE A 5 -2.38 -11.67 -10.88
C ILE A 5 -1.61 -12.34 -9.73
N PRO A 6 -0.46 -13.00 -9.98
CA PRO A 6 0.31 -13.66 -8.94
C PRO A 6 1.05 -12.69 -7.99
N SER A 7 0.89 -11.38 -8.14
CA SER A 7 1.67 -10.37 -7.41
C SER A 7 1.38 -10.25 -5.90
N LEU A 8 0.37 -10.96 -5.36
CA LEU A 8 0.08 -10.93 -3.91
C LEU A 8 0.48 -12.21 -3.16
N VAL A 9 0.77 -13.30 -3.87
CA VAL A 9 1.13 -14.58 -3.23
C VAL A 9 2.60 -14.60 -2.76
N GLY A 10 3.44 -13.69 -3.28
CA GLY A 10 4.85 -13.56 -2.86
C GLY A 10 5.10 -12.59 -1.71
N LEU A 11 4.08 -11.87 -1.24
CA LEU A 11 4.20 -10.83 -0.22
C LEU A 11 4.35 -11.40 1.20
N ASP A 12 4.35 -12.72 1.36
CA ASP A 12 4.34 -13.40 2.65
C ASP A 12 5.74 -13.37 3.30
N ARG A 13 6.01 -12.35 4.14
CA ARG A 13 7.05 -12.37 5.21
C ARG A 13 7.18 -11.12 6.09
N GLY A 14 6.50 -9.99 5.79
CA GLY A 14 6.66 -8.73 6.54
C GLY A 14 5.36 -8.18 7.16
N PRO A 15 5.42 -7.46 8.30
CA PRO A 15 4.25 -6.86 8.95
C PRO A 15 3.51 -5.86 8.05
N ALA A 16 4.23 -5.18 7.16
CA ALA A 16 3.68 -4.29 6.15
C ALA A 16 2.78 -5.03 5.14
N SER A 17 3.29 -6.09 4.53
CA SER A 17 2.55 -6.89 3.56
C SER A 17 1.25 -7.45 4.14
N GLN A 18 1.29 -7.98 5.36
CA GLN A 18 0.11 -8.56 5.99
C GLN A 18 -0.95 -7.48 6.28
N ALA A 19 -0.50 -6.30 6.71
CA ALA A 19 -1.39 -5.16 6.93
C ALA A 19 -1.99 -4.62 5.63
N PHE A 20 -1.28 -4.72 4.49
CA PHE A 20 -1.75 -4.24 3.20
C PHE A 20 -2.54 -5.28 2.38
N SER A 21 -2.33 -6.58 2.62
CA SER A 21 -3.08 -7.66 1.97
C SER A 21 -4.59 -7.56 2.21
N GLN A 22 -5.02 -7.04 3.38
CA GLN A 22 -6.44 -6.81 3.67
C GLN A 22 -7.12 -5.77 2.74
N PHE A 23 -6.33 -4.91 2.07
CA PHE A 23 -6.86 -3.92 1.13
C PHE A 23 -7.07 -4.50 -0.27
N VAL A 24 -6.49 -5.68 -0.53
CA VAL A 24 -6.51 -6.33 -1.84
C VAL A 24 -7.37 -7.61 -1.84
N VAL A 25 -7.41 -8.33 -0.72
CA VAL A 25 -8.26 -9.51 -0.55
C VAL A 25 -9.74 -9.15 -0.69
N GLY A 26 -10.42 -9.77 -1.66
CA GLY A 26 -11.87 -9.65 -1.86
C GLY A 26 -12.32 -8.51 -2.78
N THR A 27 -11.40 -7.76 -3.41
CA THR A 27 -11.75 -6.75 -4.42
C THR A 27 -11.01 -6.94 -5.73
N THR A 28 -11.70 -6.66 -6.84
CA THR A 28 -11.09 -6.52 -8.18
C THR A 28 -10.28 -5.23 -8.21
N ALA A 29 -9.08 -5.26 -7.63
CA ALA A 29 -8.19 -4.11 -7.65
C ALA A 29 -7.71 -3.82 -9.08
N THR A 30 -7.64 -2.55 -9.45
CA THR A 30 -7.09 -2.14 -10.76
C THR A 30 -5.57 -2.24 -10.76
N ALA A 31 -4.95 -2.27 -11.94
CA ALA A 31 -3.49 -2.31 -12.07
C ALA A 31 -2.80 -1.19 -11.28
N SER A 32 -3.31 0.05 -11.37
CA SER A 32 -2.80 1.21 -10.62
C SER A 32 -2.93 1.04 -9.10
N GLN A 33 -4.04 0.46 -8.60
CA GLN A 33 -4.20 0.19 -7.17
C GLN A 33 -3.21 -0.86 -6.66
N LEU A 34 -2.97 -1.90 -7.46
CA LEU A 34 -2.01 -2.96 -7.12
C LEU A 34 -0.59 -2.42 -7.10
N GLU A 35 -0.20 -1.67 -8.14
CA GLU A 35 1.12 -1.04 -8.25
C GLU A 35 1.38 -0.07 -7.09
N PHE A 36 0.36 0.71 -6.71
CA PHE A 36 0.44 1.61 -5.57
C PHE A 36 0.69 0.87 -4.25
N ILE A 37 -0.05 -0.23 -4.01
CA ILE A 37 0.11 -1.03 -2.80
C ILE A 37 1.47 -1.75 -2.77
N ASP A 38 1.90 -2.26 -3.92
CA ASP A 38 3.20 -2.93 -4.07
C ASP A 38 4.34 -1.98 -3.70
N LEU A 39 4.32 -0.74 -4.20
CA LEU A 39 5.29 0.30 -3.83
C LEU A 39 5.30 0.61 -2.33
N ILE A 40 4.14 0.71 -1.69
CA ILE A 40 4.08 0.94 -0.24
C ILE A 40 4.77 -0.21 0.50
N VAL A 41 4.43 -1.45 0.14
CA VAL A 41 4.98 -2.63 0.80
C VAL A 41 6.47 -2.76 0.54
N GLN A 42 6.93 -2.49 -0.67
CA GLN A 42 8.35 -2.42 -1.00
C GLN A 42 9.06 -1.39 -0.11
N TYR A 43 8.54 -0.16 -0.04
CA TYR A 43 9.14 0.90 0.78
C TYR A 43 9.21 0.54 2.25
N LEU A 44 8.14 -0.03 2.80
CA LEU A 44 8.11 -0.50 4.19
C LEU A 44 9.03 -1.68 4.43
N THR A 45 9.24 -2.55 3.44
CA THR A 45 10.15 -3.70 3.55
C THR A 45 11.60 -3.25 3.50
N GLU A 46 11.94 -2.29 2.64
CA GLU A 46 13.30 -1.75 2.50
C GLU A 46 13.69 -0.82 3.65
N ASN A 47 12.78 0.05 4.11
CA ASN A 47 13.08 1.10 5.09
C ASN A 47 12.57 0.76 6.50
N GLY A 48 11.75 -0.29 6.65
CA GLY A 48 11.06 -0.64 7.90
C GLY A 48 9.88 0.28 8.25
N VAL A 49 9.96 1.56 7.88
CA VAL A 49 8.94 2.58 8.13
C VAL A 49 8.71 3.47 6.92
N MET A 50 7.52 4.07 6.84
CA MET A 50 7.15 5.01 5.79
C MET A 50 6.26 6.09 6.38
N ASP A 51 6.53 7.35 6.05
CA ASP A 51 5.65 8.47 6.41
C ASP A 51 4.48 8.57 5.42
N ALA A 52 3.30 8.96 5.92
CA ALA A 52 2.11 9.11 5.09
C ALA A 52 2.26 10.25 4.07
N ALA A 53 3.08 11.26 4.34
CA ALA A 53 3.38 12.33 3.39
C ALA A 53 3.98 11.79 2.08
N ARG A 54 4.71 10.67 2.15
CA ARG A 54 5.36 10.06 0.98
C ARG A 54 4.37 9.57 -0.08
N LEU A 55 3.12 9.30 0.31
CA LEU A 55 2.04 8.96 -0.62
C LEU A 55 1.71 10.10 -1.60
N TYR A 56 2.14 11.32 -1.28
CA TYR A 56 1.99 12.53 -2.09
C TYR A 56 3.31 12.98 -2.72
N GLU A 57 4.32 12.10 -2.75
CA GLU A 57 5.62 12.33 -3.37
C GLU A 57 5.93 11.28 -4.43
N SER A 58 6.90 11.55 -5.30
CA SER A 58 7.39 10.56 -6.27
C SER A 58 8.04 9.37 -5.53
N PRO A 59 7.80 8.11 -5.94
CA PRO A 59 7.11 7.66 -7.17
C PRO A 59 5.59 7.50 -7.07
N PHE A 60 4.97 7.73 -5.92
CA PHE A 60 3.51 7.54 -5.73
C PHE A 60 2.68 8.51 -6.56
N THR A 61 3.17 9.74 -6.73
CA THR A 61 2.52 10.76 -7.56
C THR A 61 2.52 10.42 -9.05
N ASP A 62 3.41 9.54 -9.51
CA ASP A 62 3.45 9.07 -10.90
C ASP A 62 2.24 8.17 -11.21
N ILE A 63 1.85 7.35 -10.24
CA ILE A 63 0.67 6.47 -10.32
C ILE A 63 -0.61 7.25 -10.02
N SER A 64 -0.58 8.10 -9.00
CA SER A 64 -1.72 8.91 -8.57
C SER A 64 -1.35 10.38 -8.44
N GLN A 65 -1.64 11.16 -9.48
CA GLN A 65 -1.23 12.57 -9.54
C GLN A 65 -1.77 13.43 -8.40
N GLN A 66 -2.96 13.11 -7.88
CA GLN A 66 -3.55 13.81 -6.72
C GLN A 66 -3.50 12.99 -5.43
N GLY A 67 -2.70 11.93 -5.40
CA GLY A 67 -2.56 11.05 -4.24
C GLY A 67 -3.55 9.88 -4.19
N PRO A 68 -3.50 9.09 -3.10
CA PRO A 68 -4.19 7.80 -2.98
C PRO A 68 -5.72 7.91 -3.02
N GLU A 69 -6.27 9.10 -2.79
CA GLU A 69 -7.70 9.42 -2.90
C GLU A 69 -8.28 9.30 -4.31
N THR A 70 -7.43 9.37 -5.34
CA THR A 70 -7.87 9.11 -6.72
C THR A 70 -8.03 7.62 -7.02
N LEU A 71 -7.29 6.77 -6.30
CA LEU A 71 -7.29 5.33 -6.47
C LEU A 71 -8.22 4.63 -5.48
N PHE A 72 -8.35 5.16 -4.27
CA PHE A 72 -9.08 4.52 -3.17
C PHE A 72 -10.11 5.46 -2.57
N LEU A 73 -11.21 4.88 -2.07
CA LEU A 73 -12.23 5.62 -1.32
C LEU A 73 -11.61 6.34 -0.10
N PRO A 74 -12.13 7.51 0.31
CA PRO A 74 -11.59 8.26 1.45
C PRO A 74 -11.48 7.44 2.75
N CYS A 75 -12.46 6.57 3.01
CA CYS A 75 -12.44 5.66 4.16
C CYS A 75 -11.27 4.65 4.08
N ARG A 76 -10.93 4.16 2.88
CA ARG A 76 -9.76 3.29 2.67
C ARG A 76 -8.47 4.06 2.85
N VAL A 77 -8.36 5.27 2.27
CA VAL A 77 -7.16 6.12 2.41
C VAL A 77 -6.88 6.41 3.88
N THR A 78 -7.90 6.78 4.64
CA THR A 78 -7.79 7.03 6.09
C THR A 78 -7.25 5.80 6.82
N LYS A 79 -7.79 4.61 6.51
CA LYS A 79 -7.34 3.36 7.11
C LYS A 79 -5.89 3.03 6.71
N MET A 80 -5.49 3.33 5.49
CA MET A 80 -4.13 3.15 4.99
C MET A 80 -3.13 4.02 5.76
N ILE A 81 -3.45 5.31 5.93
CA ILE A 81 -2.65 6.26 6.73
C ILE A 81 -2.55 5.81 8.19
N GLN A 82 -3.64 5.28 8.77
CA GLN A 82 -3.61 4.72 10.12
C GLN A 82 -2.67 3.52 10.23
N VAL A 83 -2.71 2.59 9.28
CA VAL A 83 -1.81 1.43 9.24
C VAL A 83 -0.36 1.85 9.16
N LEU A 84 -0.02 2.80 8.28
CA LEU A 84 1.34 3.35 8.16
C LEU A 84 1.83 3.94 9.49
N ASN A 85 0.99 4.74 10.15
CA ASN A 85 1.32 5.32 11.43
C ASN A 85 1.52 4.27 12.53
N GLU A 86 0.69 3.23 12.57
CA GLU A 86 0.83 2.14 13.54
C GLU A 86 2.11 1.33 13.32
N ILE A 87 2.47 1.03 12.06
CA ILE A 87 3.74 0.37 11.73
C ILE A 87 4.91 1.24 12.20
N ARG A 88 4.89 2.53 11.89
CA ARG A 88 5.93 3.48 12.32
C ARG A 88 6.07 3.53 13.84
N LYS A 89 4.95 3.63 14.58
CA LYS A 89 4.99 3.61 16.05
C LYS A 89 5.61 2.33 16.60
N ARG A 90 5.29 1.17 16.02
CA ARG A 90 5.83 -0.12 16.45
C ARG A 90 7.31 -0.29 16.14
N ALA A 91 7.81 0.34 15.09
CA ALA A 91 9.22 0.28 14.71
C ALA A 91 10.13 1.25 15.48
N VAL A 92 9.55 2.31 16.06
CA VAL A 92 10.28 3.33 16.85
C VAL A 92 10.23 3.03 18.37
N ALA A 93 9.34 2.14 18.81
CA ALA A 93 9.21 1.68 20.20
C ALA A 93 10.21 0.56 20.54
#